data_AF-A0A0S8BZK1-F1
#
_entry.id   AF-A0A0S8BZK1-F1
#
_cell.length_a   1.000
_cell.length_b   1.000
_cell.length_c   1.000
_cell.angle_alpha   90.00
_cell.angle_beta   90.00
_cell.angle_gamma   90.00
#
_symmetry.space_group_name_H-M   'P 1'
#
loop_
_entity.id
_entity.type
_entity.pdbx_description
1 polymer ?
#
loop_
_entity_poly.entity_id
_entity_poly.type
_entity_poly.pdbx_seq_one_letter_code
_entity_poly.pdbx_strand_id
1 'polypeptide(L)'
;MSDDLIKKEREIVDGTVWNQFCDTLKMAGNVVMGPNAPSDPMNRMEGFRYLSRITRAALQTFVEHNDPMAPVLQRVVHETAKMGADHPDNYYQNAAISGEHEYRIWGDRGTVHYLGFFTQKGNYGQGRGMPPTGYLEASEMHIEPDGTFEIIVSTEEKPGNWLPMEKDTGTLIVRQTRLDRENETIADLHIERIGGDGMPSSFDPVKCAEGLTMAAGLVAGASMLFASWAEGFKQHTNKLPRFDQNVSNMAGGVPDIAYYHSYWKLAPDEALVIEATPPKCEHWNFQLNNYWMESLDYRYYSVHVNKHTAKYRPDGSVQVVVAARNKGFDNWIDTVGHEEGTMCWRWVRADEHPEPQTRVVKLSDL
;
A
#
# COMPACT_ATOMS: atom_id res chain seq x y z
N MET A 1 24.04 26.13 -20.74
CA MET A 1 22.72 26.13 -20.06
C MET A 1 21.67 26.16 -21.14
N SER A 2 20.77 25.18 -21.20
CA SER A 2 19.68 25.15 -22.18
C SER A 2 18.60 26.19 -21.82
N ASP A 3 17.85 26.66 -22.82
CA ASP A 3 16.72 27.59 -22.64
C ASP A 3 15.66 27.04 -21.65
N ASP A 4 15.52 25.72 -21.57
CA ASP A 4 14.61 25.03 -20.64
C ASP A 4 15.01 25.18 -19.17
N LEU A 5 16.32 25.17 -18.86
CA LEU A 5 16.80 25.35 -17.49
C LEU A 5 16.47 26.77 -17.00
N ILE A 6 16.71 27.76 -17.87
CA ILE A 6 16.43 29.18 -17.60
C ILE A 6 14.92 29.40 -17.42
N LYS A 7 14.08 28.65 -18.15
CA LYS A 7 12.62 28.69 -17.99
C LYS A 7 12.20 28.15 -16.62
N LYS A 8 12.67 26.96 -16.22
CA LYS A 8 12.31 26.36 -14.92
C LYS A 8 12.74 27.25 -13.76
N GLU A 9 13.93 27.83 -13.80
CA GLU A 9 14.40 28.77 -12.77
C GLU A 9 13.49 30.00 -12.66
N ARG A 10 13.00 30.53 -13.79
CA ARG A 10 12.04 31.65 -13.79
C ARG A 10 10.70 31.27 -13.16
N GLU A 11 10.15 30.10 -13.54
CA GLU A 11 8.90 29.57 -13.00
C GLU A 11 8.98 29.28 -11.49
N ILE A 12 10.17 29.01 -10.97
CA ILE A 12 10.42 28.91 -9.53
C ILE A 12 10.34 30.30 -8.89
N VAL A 13 11.06 31.28 -9.44
CA VAL A 13 11.17 32.64 -8.87
C VAL A 13 9.84 33.39 -8.89
N ASP A 14 9.03 33.24 -9.95
CA ASP A 14 7.74 33.91 -10.07
C ASP A 14 6.58 33.16 -9.37
N GLY A 15 6.86 32.00 -8.76
CA GLY A 15 5.89 31.21 -8.00
C GLY A 15 4.99 30.32 -8.86
N THR A 16 5.21 30.23 -10.17
CA THR A 16 4.44 29.37 -11.08
C THR A 16 4.41 27.91 -10.60
N VAL A 17 5.56 27.36 -10.20
CA VAL A 17 5.66 25.96 -9.73
C VAL A 17 4.75 25.71 -8.52
N TRP A 18 4.77 26.61 -7.53
CA TRP A 18 3.96 26.47 -6.32
C TRP A 18 2.46 26.57 -6.62
N ASN A 19 2.07 27.53 -7.47
CA ASN A 19 0.68 27.70 -7.87
C ASN A 19 0.16 26.48 -8.63
N GLN A 20 0.94 25.92 -9.56
CA GLN A 20 0.58 24.71 -10.30
C GLN A 20 0.43 23.48 -9.39
N PHE A 21 1.31 23.32 -8.41
CA PHE A 21 1.18 22.29 -7.38
C PHE A 21 -0.17 22.42 -6.66
N CYS A 22 -0.49 23.60 -6.15
CA CYS A 22 -1.74 23.86 -5.43
C CYS A 22 -2.99 23.67 -6.30
N ASP A 23 -2.95 24.16 -7.54
CA ASP A 23 -4.04 24.00 -8.50
C ASP A 23 -4.29 22.53 -8.83
N THR A 24 -3.25 21.73 -8.96
CA THR A 24 -3.39 20.27 -9.17
C THR A 24 -4.02 19.59 -7.95
N LEU A 25 -3.61 19.95 -6.72
CA LEU A 25 -4.26 19.44 -5.51
C LEU A 25 -5.74 19.83 -5.44
N LYS A 26 -6.06 21.08 -5.79
CA LYS A 26 -7.44 21.56 -5.89
C LYS A 26 -8.24 20.75 -6.90
N MET A 27 -7.66 20.46 -8.08
CA MET A 27 -8.30 19.63 -9.11
C MET A 27 -8.53 18.19 -8.65
N ALA A 28 -7.64 17.60 -7.85
CA ALA A 28 -7.85 16.27 -7.27
C ALA A 28 -9.11 16.22 -6.39
N GLY A 29 -9.52 17.35 -5.79
CA GLY A 29 -10.80 17.49 -5.09
C GLY A 29 -12.03 17.17 -5.95
N ASN A 30 -11.94 17.33 -7.27
CA ASN A 30 -13.02 16.98 -8.19
C ASN A 30 -13.27 15.46 -8.26
N VAL A 31 -12.25 14.63 -8.00
CA VAL A 31 -12.43 13.17 -7.90
C VAL A 31 -13.31 12.85 -6.70
N VAL A 32 -13.04 13.48 -5.55
CA VAL A 32 -13.83 13.34 -4.33
C VAL A 32 -15.27 13.82 -4.54
N MET A 33 -15.44 14.86 -5.35
CA MET A 33 -16.74 15.42 -5.67
C MET A 33 -17.44 14.78 -6.87
N GLY A 34 -16.84 13.76 -7.47
CA GLY A 34 -17.33 13.12 -8.69
C GLY A 34 -18.72 12.50 -8.52
N PRO A 35 -19.48 12.35 -9.61
CA PRO A 35 -20.86 11.84 -9.57
C PRO A 35 -20.95 10.36 -9.15
N ASN A 36 -19.87 9.60 -9.29
CA ASN A 36 -19.84 8.17 -9.00
C ASN A 36 -19.34 7.84 -7.59
N ALA A 37 -18.79 8.84 -6.89
CA ALA A 37 -18.37 8.75 -5.50
C ALA A 37 -19.56 9.01 -4.55
N PRO A 38 -19.61 8.37 -3.36
CA PRO A 38 -20.62 8.68 -2.36
C PRO A 38 -20.67 10.18 -2.03
N SER A 39 -21.88 10.67 -1.82
CA SER A 39 -22.16 12.09 -1.61
C SER A 39 -22.58 12.43 -0.18
N ASP A 40 -22.68 11.43 0.70
CA ASP A 40 -22.92 11.67 2.12
C ASP A 40 -21.72 12.39 2.77
N PRO A 41 -21.96 13.17 3.85
CA PRO A 41 -20.91 13.95 4.49
C PRO A 41 -19.71 13.13 5.00
N MET A 42 -19.94 11.89 5.46
CA MET A 42 -18.88 11.04 6.02
C MET A 42 -17.89 10.67 4.94
N ASN A 43 -18.35 9.97 3.88
CA ASN A 43 -17.48 9.54 2.79
C ASN A 43 -16.83 10.73 2.08
N ARG A 44 -17.54 11.85 1.93
CA ARG A 44 -17.01 13.05 1.28
C ARG A 44 -15.84 13.66 2.06
N MET A 45 -15.99 13.80 3.37
CA MET A 45 -14.90 14.32 4.22
C MET A 45 -13.75 13.34 4.39
N GLU A 46 -14.03 12.03 4.41
CA GLU A 46 -12.96 11.04 4.34
C GLU A 46 -12.16 11.16 3.03
N GLY A 47 -12.81 11.48 1.91
CA GLY A 47 -12.14 11.69 0.63
C GLY A 47 -11.21 12.90 0.63
N PHE A 48 -11.65 14.03 1.19
CA PHE A 48 -10.77 15.19 1.34
C PHE A 48 -9.63 14.93 2.33
N ARG A 49 -9.90 14.19 3.41
CA ARG A 49 -8.85 13.74 4.34
C ARG A 49 -7.86 12.82 3.63
N TYR A 50 -8.33 11.87 2.82
CA TYR A 50 -7.51 11.01 1.98
C TYR A 50 -6.59 11.81 1.06
N LEU A 51 -7.09 12.84 0.36
CA LEU A 51 -6.25 13.72 -0.46
C LEU A 51 -5.12 14.35 0.37
N SER A 52 -5.42 14.86 1.57
CA SER A 52 -4.38 15.41 2.47
C SER A 52 -3.34 14.38 2.91
N ARG A 53 -3.76 13.12 3.09
CA ARG A 53 -2.89 12.00 3.45
C ARG A 53 -1.94 11.66 2.31
N ILE A 54 -2.47 11.55 1.09
CA ILE A 54 -1.65 11.31 -0.10
C ILE A 54 -0.72 12.48 -0.37
N THR A 55 -1.14 13.73 -0.14
CA THR A 55 -0.23 14.89 -0.24
C THR A 55 0.96 14.76 0.70
N ARG A 56 0.75 14.37 1.96
CA ARG A 56 1.85 14.17 2.92
C ARG A 56 2.80 13.05 2.45
N ALA A 57 2.25 11.91 2.09
CA ALA A 57 2.98 10.77 1.54
C ALA A 57 3.83 11.16 0.30
N ALA A 58 3.22 11.93 -0.60
CA ALA A 58 3.83 12.38 -1.84
C ALA A 58 4.99 13.37 -1.61
N LEU A 59 4.81 14.35 -0.71
CA LEU A 59 5.86 15.30 -0.36
C LEU A 59 7.05 14.59 0.32
N GLN A 60 6.79 13.67 1.25
CA GLN A 60 7.83 12.85 1.86
C GLN A 60 8.61 12.05 0.80
N THR A 61 7.92 11.49 -0.19
CA THR A 61 8.52 10.66 -1.23
C THR A 61 9.34 11.46 -2.23
N PHE A 62 8.78 12.53 -2.79
CA PHE A 62 9.34 13.21 -3.96
C PHE A 62 10.10 14.50 -3.64
N VAL A 63 9.92 15.06 -2.45
CA VAL A 63 10.59 16.29 -2.02
C VAL A 63 11.63 16.00 -0.94
N GLU A 64 11.24 15.32 0.15
CA GLU A 64 12.12 15.18 1.32
C GLU A 64 13.14 14.04 1.19
N HIS A 65 12.75 12.90 0.60
CA HIS A 65 13.54 11.67 0.60
C HIS A 65 13.75 11.09 -0.81
N ASN A 66 13.82 11.97 -1.82
CA ASN A 66 14.02 11.59 -3.23
C ASN A 66 15.48 11.67 -3.71
N ASP A 67 16.43 11.58 -2.79
CA ASP A 67 17.86 11.62 -3.13
C ASP A 67 18.48 10.22 -3.06
N PRO A 68 18.77 9.57 -4.21
CA PRO A 68 19.41 8.26 -4.23
C PRO A 68 20.87 8.31 -3.74
N MET A 69 21.47 9.50 -3.57
CA MET A 69 22.84 9.61 -3.06
C MET A 69 22.93 9.33 -1.56
N ALA A 70 21.86 9.62 -0.81
CA ALA A 70 21.71 9.36 0.62
C ALA A 70 20.30 8.81 0.89
N PRO A 71 20.03 7.55 0.53
CA PRO A 71 18.70 6.96 0.64
C PRO A 71 18.25 6.87 2.09
N VAL A 72 16.95 7.07 2.33
CA VAL A 72 16.33 6.95 3.65
C VAL A 72 15.14 6.01 3.57
N LEU A 73 15.11 5.00 4.44
CA LEU A 73 13.93 4.15 4.64
C LEU A 73 12.86 4.94 5.40
N GLN A 74 11.78 5.27 4.72
CA GLN A 74 10.63 6.01 5.25
C GLN A 74 9.35 5.18 5.16
N ARG A 75 8.31 5.58 5.89
CA ARG A 75 6.98 4.95 5.82
C ARG A 75 5.98 5.88 5.14
N VAL A 76 5.69 5.61 3.87
CA VAL A 76 4.70 6.38 3.09
C VAL A 76 3.27 5.86 3.27
N VAL A 77 3.11 4.55 3.51
CA VAL A 77 1.82 3.91 3.82
C VAL A 77 1.86 3.35 5.24
N HIS A 78 0.96 3.86 6.09
CA HIS A 78 0.91 3.55 7.52
C HIS A 78 -0.44 3.96 8.12
N GLU A 79 -0.52 4.07 9.44
CA GLU A 79 -1.77 4.22 10.19
C GLU A 79 -2.56 5.49 9.84
N THR A 80 -1.88 6.54 9.36
CA THR A 80 -2.51 7.83 9.04
C THR A 80 -2.33 8.29 7.60
N ALA A 81 -1.62 7.54 6.76
CA ALA A 81 -1.54 7.72 5.32
C ALA A 81 -1.74 6.38 4.62
N LYS A 82 -2.83 6.24 3.86
CA LYS A 82 -3.35 4.96 3.39
C LYS A 82 -3.67 5.04 1.91
N MET A 83 -3.45 3.95 1.18
CA MET A 83 -3.58 3.93 -0.27
C MET A 83 -3.79 2.51 -0.79
N GLY A 84 -4.76 2.34 -1.68
CA GLY A 84 -4.88 1.12 -2.51
C GLY A 84 -5.14 -0.17 -1.75
N ALA A 85 -6.04 -0.14 -0.76
CA ALA A 85 -6.27 -1.22 0.19
C ALA A 85 -4.97 -1.60 0.92
N ASP A 86 -4.40 -0.63 1.62
CA ASP A 86 -3.23 -0.81 2.47
C ASP A 86 -3.44 -2.00 3.41
N HIS A 87 -2.52 -2.96 3.40
CA HIS A 87 -2.64 -4.18 4.20
C HIS A 87 -2.38 -3.84 5.67
N PRO A 88 -3.36 -3.96 6.59
CA PRO A 88 -3.14 -3.60 7.99
C PRO A 88 -2.03 -4.41 8.64
N ASP A 89 -1.83 -5.68 8.31
CA ASP A 89 -0.75 -6.48 8.89
C ASP A 89 0.66 -6.02 8.45
N ASN A 90 0.79 -5.15 7.44
CA ASN A 90 2.07 -4.74 6.89
C ASN A 90 2.65 -3.48 7.53
N TYR A 91 3.95 -3.53 7.77
CA TYR A 91 4.81 -2.39 7.98
C TYR A 91 5.56 -2.12 6.67
N TYR A 92 5.12 -1.08 5.95
CA TYR A 92 5.72 -0.68 4.69
C TYR A 92 6.84 0.32 4.91
N GLN A 93 7.98 0.08 4.27
CA GLN A 93 9.04 1.08 4.11
C GLN A 93 9.37 1.24 2.63
N ASN A 94 9.92 2.40 2.27
CA ASN A 94 10.43 2.66 0.94
C ASN A 94 11.63 3.62 0.99
N ALA A 95 12.45 3.59 -0.05
CA ALA A 95 13.56 4.52 -0.25
C ALA A 95 13.73 4.84 -1.73
N ALA A 96 14.17 6.06 -2.04
CA ALA A 96 14.63 6.39 -3.39
C ALA A 96 15.98 5.73 -3.65
N ILE A 97 16.10 5.04 -4.78
CA ILE A 97 17.33 4.42 -5.26
C ILE A 97 17.49 4.75 -6.75
N SER A 98 18.66 4.44 -7.32
CA SER A 98 18.98 4.62 -8.72
C SER A 98 19.79 3.44 -9.21
N GLY A 99 19.42 2.87 -10.36
CA GLY A 99 20.17 1.81 -11.04
C GLY A 99 21.58 2.21 -11.52
N GLU A 100 21.99 3.47 -11.30
CA GLU A 100 23.36 3.95 -11.55
C GLU A 100 24.32 3.70 -10.37
N HIS A 101 23.81 3.23 -9.23
CA HIS A 101 24.60 3.01 -8.01
C HIS A 101 24.30 1.64 -7.40
N GLU A 102 25.16 1.22 -6.47
CA GLU A 102 24.93 0.04 -5.63
C GLU A 102 24.60 0.47 -4.21
N TYR A 103 23.76 -0.30 -3.54
CA TYR A 103 23.31 -0.02 -2.17
C TYR A 103 23.52 -1.22 -1.28
N ARG A 104 23.71 -0.94 0.00
CA ARG A 104 23.73 -1.93 1.06
C ARG A 104 22.51 -1.74 1.94
N ILE A 105 21.74 -2.82 2.15
CA ILE A 105 20.70 -2.90 3.19
C ILE A 105 21.22 -3.85 4.26
N TRP A 106 21.16 -3.44 5.52
CA TRP A 106 21.65 -4.26 6.63
C TRP A 106 20.86 -4.02 7.91
N GLY A 107 20.97 -4.96 8.85
CA GLY A 107 20.35 -4.84 10.17
C GLY A 107 19.96 -6.19 10.75
N ASP A 108 18.91 -6.20 11.58
CA ASP A 108 18.42 -7.38 12.28
C ASP A 108 17.12 -7.90 11.62
N ARG A 109 17.03 -9.22 11.40
CA ARG A 109 15.88 -9.85 10.75
C ARG A 109 14.58 -9.69 11.56
N GLY A 110 14.65 -9.49 12.86
CA GLY A 110 13.50 -9.52 13.75
C GLY A 110 12.75 -10.85 13.66
N THR A 111 11.45 -10.82 13.95
CA THR A 111 10.61 -12.02 13.98
C THR A 111 9.33 -11.90 13.16
N VAL A 112 9.21 -10.87 12.31
CA VAL A 112 8.07 -10.73 11.39
C VAL A 112 7.85 -12.01 10.56
N HIS A 113 6.58 -12.42 10.43
CA HIS A 113 6.19 -13.58 9.65
C HIS A 113 6.78 -13.57 8.24
N TYR A 114 6.66 -12.42 7.57
CA TYR A 114 7.15 -12.23 6.21
C TYR A 114 7.97 -10.94 6.12
N LEU A 115 9.10 -11.01 5.42
CA LEU A 115 9.96 -9.88 5.10
C LEU A 115 10.37 -10.00 3.63
N GLY A 116 9.92 -9.06 2.80
CA GLY A 116 10.20 -9.02 1.37
C GLY A 116 10.73 -7.66 0.93
N PHE A 117 11.71 -7.68 0.03
CA PHE A 117 12.34 -6.52 -0.58
C PHE A 117 12.03 -6.51 -2.07
N PHE A 118 11.59 -5.36 -2.57
CA PHE A 118 11.16 -5.20 -3.95
C PHE A 118 11.84 -3.96 -4.54
N THR A 119 12.41 -4.10 -5.73
CA THR A 119 12.81 -2.94 -6.52
C THR A 119 11.76 -2.68 -7.59
N GLN A 120 11.45 -1.42 -7.83
CA GLN A 120 10.41 -1.01 -8.77
C GLN A 120 10.84 0.22 -9.58
N LYS A 121 10.22 0.36 -10.75
CA LYS A 121 10.32 1.54 -11.60
C LYS A 121 8.96 2.21 -11.78
N GLY A 122 8.98 3.49 -12.17
CA GLY A 122 7.77 4.29 -12.32
C GLY A 122 7.16 4.75 -10.99
N ASN A 123 5.97 5.32 -11.06
CA ASN A 123 5.14 5.73 -9.92
C ASN A 123 3.71 6.00 -10.42
N TYR A 124 2.73 6.01 -9.49
CA TYR A 124 1.32 6.25 -9.82
C TYR A 124 1.07 7.62 -10.47
N GLY A 125 1.92 8.63 -10.21
CA GLY A 125 1.74 9.99 -10.73
C GLY A 125 1.94 10.15 -12.24
N GLN A 126 2.56 9.17 -12.90
CA GLN A 126 2.82 9.19 -14.34
C GLN A 126 1.96 8.21 -15.15
N GLY A 127 1.02 7.50 -14.50
CA GLY A 127 0.13 6.56 -15.19
C GLY A 127 0.83 5.31 -15.77
N ARG A 128 2.09 5.07 -15.43
CA ARG A 128 2.89 3.93 -15.91
C ARG A 128 2.89 2.72 -14.97
N GLY A 129 2.14 2.79 -13.87
CA GLY A 129 2.14 1.77 -12.83
C GLY A 129 3.44 1.73 -12.04
N MET A 130 3.65 0.63 -11.32
CA MET A 130 4.87 0.35 -10.54
C MET A 130 5.36 -1.08 -10.78
N PRO A 131 5.77 -1.44 -12.02
CA PRO A 131 6.21 -2.79 -12.32
C PRO A 131 7.46 -3.16 -11.50
N PRO A 132 7.54 -4.41 -10.99
CA PRO A 132 8.71 -4.89 -10.27
C PRO A 132 9.91 -5.06 -11.23
N THR A 133 11.09 -4.69 -10.73
CA THR A 133 12.40 -4.89 -11.39
C THR A 133 13.28 -5.90 -10.64
N GLY A 134 12.85 -6.32 -9.45
CA GLY A 134 13.57 -7.29 -8.64
C GLY A 134 12.85 -7.61 -7.34
N TYR A 135 13.18 -8.77 -6.78
CA TYR A 135 12.58 -9.34 -5.59
C TYR A 135 13.60 -10.16 -4.82
N LEU A 136 13.57 -10.07 -3.49
CA LEU A 136 14.27 -10.96 -2.57
C LEU A 136 13.43 -11.09 -1.30
N GLU A 137 13.33 -12.29 -0.76
CA GLU A 137 12.64 -12.55 0.50
C GLU A 137 13.53 -13.20 1.55
N ALA A 138 13.20 -13.00 2.81
CA ALA A 138 14.02 -13.49 3.90
C ALA A 138 14.14 -15.02 3.99
N SER A 139 13.18 -15.79 3.45
CA SER A 139 13.27 -17.25 3.35
C SER A 139 14.37 -17.74 2.40
N GLU A 140 14.79 -16.88 1.46
CA GLU A 140 15.86 -17.17 0.50
C GLU A 140 17.20 -16.55 0.94
N MET A 141 17.20 -15.75 2.00
CA MET A 141 18.37 -15.05 2.50
C MET A 141 19.21 -15.90 3.43
N HIS A 142 20.52 -15.70 3.37
CA HIS A 142 21.41 -16.05 4.45
C HIS A 142 21.25 -15.04 5.60
N ILE A 143 20.82 -15.54 6.76
CA ILE A 143 20.76 -14.80 8.01
C ILE A 143 21.83 -15.38 8.93
N GLU A 144 22.64 -14.52 9.53
CA GLU A 144 23.71 -14.92 10.43
C GLU A 144 23.14 -15.51 11.74
N PRO A 145 23.91 -16.32 12.49
CA PRO A 145 23.45 -16.92 13.74
C PRO A 145 23.01 -15.91 14.82
N ASP A 146 23.47 -14.66 14.74
CA ASP A 146 23.09 -13.58 15.65
C ASP A 146 21.82 -12.81 15.22
N GLY A 147 21.21 -13.20 14.09
CA GLY A 147 20.00 -12.57 13.55
C GLY A 147 20.26 -11.47 12.53
N THR A 148 21.52 -11.10 12.31
CA THR A 148 21.89 -10.03 11.38
C THR A 148 21.95 -10.50 9.93
N PHE A 149 21.84 -9.56 9.00
CA PHE A 149 22.02 -9.82 7.57
C PHE A 149 22.52 -8.58 6.83
N GLU A 150 23.06 -8.82 5.64
CA GLU A 150 23.42 -7.81 4.66
C GLU A 150 22.82 -8.20 3.29
N ILE A 151 22.31 -7.24 2.54
CA ILE A 151 21.83 -7.37 1.15
C ILE A 151 22.56 -6.35 0.29
N ILE A 152 23.06 -6.78 -0.86
CA ILE A 152 23.54 -5.87 -1.90
C ILE A 152 22.46 -5.67 -2.95
N VAL A 153 22.09 -4.41 -3.19
CA VAL A 153 21.18 -4.01 -4.26
C VAL A 153 22.05 -3.54 -5.43
N SER A 154 21.98 -4.22 -6.58
CA SER A 154 22.76 -3.87 -7.77
C SER A 154 22.08 -4.32 -9.07
N THR A 155 22.40 -3.67 -10.18
CA THR A 155 22.05 -4.13 -11.54
C THR A 155 22.86 -5.34 -11.98
N GLU A 156 23.99 -5.60 -11.32
CA GLU A 156 24.84 -6.76 -11.56
C GLU A 156 24.66 -7.79 -10.44
N GLU A 157 24.70 -9.07 -10.78
CA GLU A 157 24.63 -10.16 -9.81
C GLU A 157 25.78 -10.09 -8.80
N LYS A 158 25.45 -10.27 -7.51
CA LYS A 158 26.40 -10.24 -6.40
C LYS A 158 26.35 -11.55 -5.61
N PRO A 159 27.48 -11.97 -4.99
CA PRO A 159 27.46 -13.12 -4.09
C PRO A 159 26.65 -12.81 -2.83
N GLY A 160 26.10 -13.86 -2.20
CA GLY A 160 25.31 -13.74 -0.98
C GLY A 160 23.89 -13.26 -1.27
N ASN A 161 23.34 -12.45 -0.35
CA ASN A 161 22.00 -11.89 -0.53
C ASN A 161 22.06 -10.75 -1.56
N TRP A 162 21.57 -11.00 -2.75
CA TRP A 162 21.49 -10.01 -3.83
C TRP A 162 20.05 -9.67 -4.15
N LEU A 163 19.72 -8.38 -4.10
CA LEU A 163 18.44 -7.85 -4.56
C LEU A 163 18.64 -7.24 -5.97
N PRO A 164 18.08 -7.85 -7.03
CA PRO A 164 18.23 -7.33 -8.38
C PRO A 164 17.54 -5.97 -8.56
N MET A 165 18.08 -5.17 -9.48
CA MET A 165 17.42 -3.99 -10.02
C MET A 165 17.78 -3.77 -11.50
N GLU A 166 17.02 -2.90 -12.16
CA GLU A 166 17.26 -2.47 -13.53
C GLU A 166 17.83 -1.04 -13.57
N LYS A 167 18.37 -0.63 -14.72
CA LYS A 167 18.92 0.72 -14.91
C LYS A 167 17.89 1.83 -14.64
N ASP A 168 16.61 1.55 -14.89
CA ASP A 168 15.48 2.48 -14.70
C ASP A 168 14.74 2.28 -13.36
N THR A 169 15.24 1.42 -12.47
CA THR A 169 14.75 1.30 -11.09
C THR A 169 14.94 2.62 -10.34
N GLY A 170 13.88 3.05 -9.65
CA GLY A 170 13.87 4.30 -8.89
C GLY A 170 13.44 4.14 -7.43
N THR A 171 12.92 2.98 -7.03
CA THR A 171 12.31 2.81 -5.71
C THR A 171 12.58 1.43 -5.15
N LEU A 172 13.01 1.40 -3.89
CA LEU A 172 12.98 0.24 -3.03
C LEU A 172 11.67 0.25 -2.24
N ILE A 173 11.00 -0.89 -2.14
CA ILE A 173 9.88 -1.12 -1.23
C ILE A 173 10.21 -2.33 -0.35
N VAL A 174 10.02 -2.18 0.95
CA VAL A 174 10.12 -3.27 1.93
C VAL A 174 8.73 -3.51 2.51
N ARG A 175 8.31 -4.77 2.53
CA ARG A 175 7.07 -5.22 3.16
C ARG A 175 7.42 -6.14 4.31
N GLN A 176 7.04 -5.73 5.52
CA GLN A 176 7.13 -6.61 6.69
C GLN A 176 5.73 -6.96 7.19
N THR A 177 5.30 -8.21 7.04
CA THR A 177 3.95 -8.65 7.46
C THR A 177 4.02 -9.23 8.86
N ARG A 178 3.19 -8.73 9.76
CA ARG A 178 2.97 -9.29 11.10
C ARG A 178 1.60 -9.93 11.22
N LEU A 179 1.56 -11.25 11.36
CA LEU A 179 0.30 -11.94 11.66
C LEU A 179 -0.07 -11.82 13.14
N ASP A 180 0.93 -11.69 14.01
CA ASP A 180 0.81 -11.52 15.47
C ASP A 180 1.59 -10.28 15.91
N ARG A 181 0.95 -9.12 15.79
CA ARG A 181 1.56 -7.82 16.11
C ARG A 181 2.08 -7.70 17.54
N GLU A 182 1.57 -8.48 18.48
CA GLU A 182 1.94 -8.43 19.90
C GLU A 182 3.24 -9.19 20.19
N ASN A 183 3.50 -10.29 19.46
CA ASN A 183 4.65 -11.15 19.69
C ASN A 183 5.72 -11.09 18.58
N GLU A 184 5.43 -10.44 17.45
CA GLU A 184 6.38 -10.28 16.36
C GLU A 184 7.09 -8.92 16.37
N THR A 185 8.41 -8.96 16.24
CA THR A 185 9.29 -7.79 16.20
C THR A 185 9.62 -7.43 14.76
N ILE A 186 9.36 -6.18 14.39
CA ILE A 186 9.73 -5.58 13.09
C ILE A 186 11.25 -5.67 12.90
N ALA A 187 11.69 -6.04 11.71
CA ALA A 187 13.09 -6.03 11.32
C ALA A 187 13.65 -4.60 11.42
N ASP A 188 14.83 -4.46 12.01
CA ASP A 188 15.55 -3.20 12.05
C ASP A 188 16.40 -3.08 10.79
N LEU A 189 16.15 -2.04 10.00
CA LEU A 189 16.66 -1.94 8.64
C LEU A 189 17.35 -0.60 8.41
N HIS A 190 18.56 -0.66 7.87
CA HIS A 190 19.33 0.49 7.41
C HIS A 190 19.62 0.36 5.92
N ILE A 191 19.80 1.50 5.25
CA ILE A 191 20.20 1.56 3.84
C ILE A 191 21.28 2.62 3.65
N GLU A 192 22.26 2.34 2.81
CA GLU A 192 23.27 3.30 2.38
C GLU A 192 23.73 3.04 0.94
N ARG A 193 24.26 4.08 0.28
CA ARG A 193 24.93 3.93 -1.01
C ARG A 193 26.35 3.42 -0.80
N ILE A 194 26.73 2.35 -1.49
CA ILE A 194 28.09 1.79 -1.43
C ILE A 194 29.07 2.77 -2.08
N GLY A 195 30.19 3.03 -1.41
CA GLY A 195 31.21 3.99 -1.86
C GLY A 195 30.79 5.46 -1.79
N GLY A 196 29.65 5.77 -1.14
CA GLY A 196 29.27 7.14 -0.81
C GLY A 196 29.88 7.64 0.49
N ASP A 197 29.82 8.96 0.69
CA ASP A 197 30.18 9.64 1.95
C ASP A 197 29.02 9.73 2.94
N GLY A 198 27.86 9.15 2.59
CA GLY A 198 26.63 9.17 3.37
C GLY A 198 25.92 10.53 3.39
N MET A 199 26.43 11.52 2.65
CA MET A 199 25.87 12.86 2.64
C MET A 199 24.84 13.02 1.51
N PRO A 200 23.73 13.73 1.76
CA PRO A 200 22.81 14.08 0.69
C PRO A 200 23.48 15.04 -0.29
N SER A 201 22.98 15.03 -1.52
CA SER A 201 23.28 16.01 -2.55
C SER A 201 22.98 17.42 -2.04
N SER A 202 23.71 18.41 -2.55
CA SER A 202 23.38 19.82 -2.30
C SER A 202 21.97 20.13 -2.81
N PHE A 203 21.28 21.03 -2.11
CA PHE A 203 19.94 21.47 -2.50
C PHE A 203 19.93 21.97 -3.95
N ASP A 204 19.04 21.39 -4.75
CA ASP A 204 18.83 21.74 -6.15
C ASP A 204 17.38 22.25 -6.31
N PRO A 205 17.17 23.54 -6.58
CA PRO A 205 15.84 24.11 -6.67
C PRO A 205 15.04 23.53 -7.85
N VAL A 206 15.70 23.12 -8.94
CA VAL A 206 15.04 22.51 -10.10
C VAL A 206 14.55 21.12 -9.75
N LYS A 207 15.36 20.30 -9.07
CA LYS A 207 14.91 18.98 -8.58
C LYS A 207 13.77 19.10 -7.57
N CYS A 208 13.83 20.08 -6.67
CA CYS A 208 12.75 20.33 -5.71
C CYS A 208 11.43 20.69 -6.43
N ALA A 209 11.49 21.52 -7.47
CA ALA A 209 10.33 21.87 -8.30
C ALA A 209 9.75 20.66 -9.05
N GLU A 210 10.61 19.78 -9.57
CA GLU A 210 10.20 18.51 -10.16
C GLU A 210 9.53 17.60 -9.12
N GLY A 211 10.09 17.54 -7.91
CA GLY A 211 9.52 16.81 -6.77
C GLY A 211 8.09 17.26 -6.43
N LEU A 212 7.83 18.57 -6.42
CA LEU A 212 6.46 19.10 -6.24
C LEU A 212 5.53 18.67 -7.38
N THR A 213 6.00 18.73 -8.62
CA THR A 213 5.23 18.29 -9.79
C THR A 213 4.86 16.80 -9.69
N MET A 214 5.83 15.96 -9.31
CA MET A 214 5.63 14.53 -9.08
C MET A 214 4.67 14.25 -7.93
N ALA A 215 4.78 15.02 -6.84
CA ALA A 215 3.90 14.88 -5.69
C ALA A 215 2.44 15.22 -6.03
N ALA A 216 2.22 16.32 -6.75
CA ALA A 216 0.90 16.67 -7.27
C ALA A 216 0.33 15.58 -8.19
N GLY A 217 1.18 15.04 -9.08
CA GLY A 217 0.83 13.92 -9.95
C GLY A 217 0.37 12.68 -9.18
N LEU A 218 1.09 12.30 -8.10
CA LEU A 218 0.69 11.16 -7.26
C LEU A 218 -0.69 11.39 -6.62
N VAL A 219 -0.97 12.59 -6.08
CA VAL A 219 -2.27 12.90 -5.46
C VAL A 219 -3.41 12.77 -6.46
N ALA A 220 -3.26 13.34 -7.66
CA ALA A 220 -4.28 13.27 -8.70
C ALA A 220 -4.43 11.84 -9.27
N GLY A 221 -3.31 11.17 -9.57
CA GLY A 221 -3.29 9.85 -10.17
C GLY A 221 -3.81 8.75 -9.25
N ALA A 222 -3.35 8.70 -7.99
CA ALA A 222 -3.78 7.69 -7.04
C ALA A 222 -5.27 7.85 -6.68
N SER A 223 -5.75 9.09 -6.45
CA SER A 223 -7.16 9.33 -6.17
C SER A 223 -8.06 8.91 -7.34
N MET A 224 -7.70 9.25 -8.58
CA MET A 224 -8.45 8.85 -9.76
C MET A 224 -8.48 7.32 -9.94
N LEU A 225 -7.32 6.66 -9.80
CA LEU A 225 -7.20 5.20 -9.97
C LEU A 225 -8.09 4.45 -8.98
N PHE A 226 -7.95 4.72 -7.67
CA PHE A 226 -8.66 3.97 -6.65
C PHE A 226 -10.15 4.32 -6.58
N ALA A 227 -10.55 5.55 -6.91
CA ALA A 227 -11.96 5.89 -7.09
C ALA A 227 -12.59 5.14 -8.27
N SER A 228 -11.86 5.01 -9.39
CA SER A 228 -12.31 4.24 -10.55
C SER A 228 -12.46 2.75 -10.23
N TRP A 229 -11.52 2.18 -9.45
CA TRP A 229 -11.64 0.80 -8.97
C TRP A 229 -12.83 0.61 -8.04
N ALA A 230 -13.01 1.48 -7.05
CA ALA A 230 -14.14 1.43 -6.14
C ALA A 230 -15.48 1.54 -6.88
N GLU A 231 -15.56 2.38 -7.93
CA GLU A 231 -16.71 2.42 -8.83
C GLU A 231 -16.92 1.10 -9.57
N GLY A 232 -15.87 0.54 -10.18
CA GLY A 232 -15.93 -0.75 -10.87
C GLY A 232 -16.41 -1.89 -9.96
N PHE A 233 -15.95 -1.91 -8.71
CA PHE A 233 -16.33 -2.92 -7.72
C PHE A 233 -17.81 -2.89 -7.35
N LYS A 234 -18.53 -1.78 -7.58
CA LYS A 234 -19.99 -1.72 -7.33
C LYS A 234 -20.77 -2.77 -8.13
N GLN A 235 -20.23 -3.23 -9.26
CA GLN A 235 -20.83 -4.28 -10.10
C GLN A 235 -21.02 -5.62 -9.37
N HIS A 236 -20.23 -5.87 -8.34
CA HIS A 236 -20.29 -7.08 -7.52
C HIS A 236 -20.37 -6.74 -6.02
N THR A 237 -21.16 -5.70 -5.70
CA THR A 237 -21.44 -5.28 -4.32
C THR A 237 -21.86 -6.47 -3.44
N ASN A 238 -21.26 -6.56 -2.26
CA ASN A 238 -21.44 -7.61 -1.25
C ASN A 238 -21.05 -9.03 -1.73
N LYS A 239 -20.32 -9.15 -2.84
CA LYS A 239 -19.66 -10.39 -3.28
C LYS A 239 -18.15 -10.24 -3.17
N LEU A 240 -17.38 -11.31 -3.26
CA LEU A 240 -15.91 -11.28 -3.27
C LEU A 240 -15.35 -12.12 -4.43
N PRO A 241 -15.54 -11.69 -5.70
CA PRO A 241 -14.93 -12.37 -6.83
C PRO A 241 -13.42 -12.15 -6.86
N ARG A 242 -12.69 -13.07 -7.51
CA ARG A 242 -11.25 -12.89 -7.72
C ARG A 242 -10.98 -11.66 -8.60
N PHE A 243 -10.03 -10.82 -8.17
CA PHE A 243 -9.58 -9.67 -8.94
C PHE A 243 -8.58 -10.11 -10.02
N ASP A 244 -8.56 -9.40 -11.15
CA ASP A 244 -7.63 -9.70 -12.24
C ASP A 244 -6.17 -9.51 -11.79
N GLN A 245 -5.38 -10.59 -11.92
CA GLN A 245 -3.99 -10.60 -11.44
C GLN A 245 -3.10 -9.62 -12.21
N ASN A 246 -3.30 -9.46 -13.51
CA ASN A 246 -2.49 -8.57 -14.33
C ASN A 246 -2.77 -7.11 -13.96
N VAL A 247 -4.04 -6.76 -13.73
CA VAL A 247 -4.43 -5.43 -13.24
C VAL A 247 -3.80 -5.14 -11.88
N SER A 248 -3.81 -6.12 -10.95
CA SER A 248 -3.15 -5.98 -9.64
C SER A 248 -1.63 -5.77 -9.76
N ASN A 249 -0.94 -6.63 -10.52
CA ASN A 249 0.51 -6.57 -10.68
C ASN A 249 0.98 -5.25 -11.30
N MET A 250 0.26 -4.75 -12.30
CA MET A 250 0.56 -3.45 -12.93
C MET A 250 0.39 -2.27 -11.96
N ALA A 251 -0.47 -2.42 -10.94
CA ALA A 251 -0.67 -1.45 -9.88
C ALA A 251 0.27 -1.65 -8.66
N GLY A 252 1.29 -2.50 -8.76
CA GLY A 252 2.26 -2.75 -7.69
C GLY A 252 1.88 -3.91 -6.75
N GLY A 253 0.88 -4.72 -7.11
CA GLY A 253 0.52 -5.95 -6.43
C GLY A 253 1.66 -6.96 -6.41
N VAL A 254 1.65 -7.83 -5.40
CA VAL A 254 2.59 -8.96 -5.28
C VAL A 254 2.08 -10.13 -6.14
N PRO A 255 2.89 -10.70 -7.06
CA PRO A 255 2.47 -11.80 -7.94
C PRO A 255 1.92 -13.03 -7.21
N ASP A 256 2.48 -13.33 -6.02
CA ASP A 256 2.13 -14.51 -5.20
C ASP A 256 0.88 -14.31 -4.33
N ILE A 257 0.21 -13.17 -4.45
CA ILE A 257 -1.01 -12.87 -3.70
C ILE A 257 -2.19 -12.86 -4.69
N ALA A 258 -3.17 -13.71 -4.41
CA ALA A 258 -4.47 -13.62 -5.06
C ALA A 258 -5.37 -12.66 -4.30
N TYR A 259 -5.75 -11.58 -4.97
CA TYR A 259 -6.57 -10.51 -4.41
C TYR A 259 -8.03 -10.71 -4.78
N TYR A 260 -8.92 -10.37 -3.84
CA TYR A 260 -10.36 -10.31 -4.04
C TYR A 260 -10.80 -8.94 -3.56
N HIS A 261 -10.86 -7.99 -4.47
CA HIS A 261 -11.33 -6.64 -4.19
C HIS A 261 -12.81 -6.53 -4.51
N SER A 262 -13.56 -5.85 -3.64
CA SER A 262 -14.98 -5.62 -3.89
C SER A 262 -15.53 -4.41 -3.15
N TYR A 263 -16.80 -4.14 -3.43
CA TYR A 263 -17.61 -3.13 -2.78
C TYR A 263 -18.52 -3.78 -1.74
N TRP A 264 -18.72 -3.12 -0.61
CA TRP A 264 -19.73 -3.53 0.36
C TRP A 264 -20.71 -2.39 0.61
N LYS A 265 -21.96 -2.74 0.89
CA LYS A 265 -23.01 -1.80 1.27
C LYS A 265 -24.02 -2.48 2.17
N LEU A 266 -24.25 -1.92 3.36
CA LEU A 266 -25.08 -2.50 4.41
C LEU A 266 -25.95 -1.42 5.05
N ALA A 267 -27.23 -1.71 5.23
CA ALA A 267 -28.06 -0.91 6.12
C ALA A 267 -27.62 -1.09 7.59
N PRO A 268 -27.95 -0.17 8.51
CA PRO A 268 -27.56 -0.27 9.91
C PRO A 268 -28.01 -1.54 10.65
N ASP A 269 -29.04 -2.22 10.15
CA ASP A 269 -29.59 -3.46 10.70
C ASP A 269 -29.19 -4.71 9.90
N GLU A 270 -28.24 -4.60 8.97
CA GLU A 270 -27.72 -5.70 8.15
C GLU A 270 -26.31 -6.11 8.57
N ALA A 271 -25.97 -7.35 8.22
CA ALA A 271 -24.63 -7.90 8.34
C ALA A 271 -24.24 -8.60 7.04
N LEU A 272 -23.00 -8.41 6.60
CA LEU A 272 -22.39 -9.23 5.55
C LEU A 272 -21.68 -10.40 6.20
N VAL A 273 -22.16 -11.61 5.93
CA VAL A 273 -21.53 -12.85 6.34
C VAL A 273 -20.67 -13.36 5.19
N ILE A 274 -19.38 -13.56 5.47
CA ILE A 274 -18.38 -14.05 4.52
C ILE A 274 -17.87 -15.39 5.04
N GLU A 275 -17.97 -16.44 4.23
CA GLU A 275 -17.56 -17.80 4.59
C GLU A 275 -16.54 -18.31 3.58
N ALA A 276 -15.45 -18.86 4.09
CA ALA A 276 -14.41 -19.47 3.27
C ALA A 276 -13.76 -20.62 4.02
N THR A 277 -13.34 -21.65 3.29
CA THR A 277 -12.36 -22.61 3.80
C THR A 277 -11.01 -22.19 3.24
N PRO A 278 -10.09 -21.66 4.07
CA PRO A 278 -8.79 -21.25 3.57
C PRO A 278 -8.08 -22.41 2.87
N PRO A 279 -7.56 -22.20 1.65
CA PRO A 279 -6.77 -23.22 0.98
C PRO A 279 -5.46 -23.44 1.73
N LYS A 280 -4.68 -24.45 1.33
CA LYS A 280 -3.28 -24.51 1.73
C LYS A 280 -2.57 -23.27 1.19
N CYS A 281 -2.17 -22.40 2.10
CA CYS A 281 -1.54 -21.10 1.82
C CYS A 281 -0.60 -20.73 2.96
N GLU A 282 0.38 -19.88 2.64
CA GLU A 282 1.32 -19.37 3.64
C GLU A 282 0.58 -18.53 4.69
N HIS A 283 -0.19 -17.56 4.24
CA HIS A 283 -1.13 -16.80 5.08
C HIS A 283 -2.27 -16.20 4.27
N TRP A 284 -3.23 -15.61 4.99
CA TRP A 284 -4.39 -14.94 4.39
C TRP A 284 -4.88 -13.84 5.31
N ASN A 285 -5.60 -12.89 4.74
CA ASN A 285 -6.34 -11.92 5.52
C ASN A 285 -7.59 -11.39 4.81
N PHE A 286 -8.45 -10.77 5.61
CA PHE A 286 -9.55 -9.94 5.17
C PHE A 286 -9.42 -8.56 5.82
N GLN A 287 -9.72 -7.50 5.08
CA GLN A 287 -9.84 -6.14 5.60
C GLN A 287 -11.06 -5.42 5.05
N LEU A 288 -11.60 -4.52 5.87
CA LEU A 288 -12.63 -3.57 5.51
C LEU A 288 -12.03 -2.18 5.29
N ASN A 289 -12.50 -1.52 4.24
CA ASN A 289 -12.02 -0.22 3.80
C ASN A 289 -13.19 0.74 3.62
N ASN A 290 -12.88 2.03 3.59
CA ASN A 290 -13.81 3.05 3.09
C ASN A 290 -13.89 3.02 1.55
N TYR A 291 -14.67 3.95 0.98
CA TYR A 291 -14.79 4.11 -0.49
C TYR A 291 -13.44 4.40 -1.17
N TRP A 292 -12.56 5.16 -0.51
CA TRP A 292 -11.26 5.59 -1.04
C TRP A 292 -10.17 4.51 -0.96
N MET A 293 -10.57 3.27 -0.70
CA MET A 293 -9.70 2.11 -0.52
C MET A 293 -8.67 2.31 0.59
N GLU A 294 -8.97 3.13 1.59
CA GLU A 294 -8.18 3.18 2.82
C GLU A 294 -8.74 2.13 3.77
N SER A 295 -7.89 1.29 4.36
CA SER A 295 -8.30 0.47 5.49
C SER A 295 -8.94 1.34 6.55
N LEU A 296 -10.00 0.85 7.20
CA LEU A 296 -10.56 1.56 8.35
C LEU A 296 -9.52 1.62 9.49
N ASP A 297 -9.82 2.35 10.57
CA ASP A 297 -8.81 2.67 11.58
C ASP A 297 -8.49 1.49 12.52
N TYR A 298 -7.62 0.60 12.02
CA TYR A 298 -7.15 -0.61 12.71
C TYR A 298 -6.36 -0.35 14.01
N ARG A 299 -6.09 0.91 14.37
CA ARG A 299 -5.52 1.25 15.68
C ARG A 299 -6.52 1.10 16.81
N TYR A 300 -7.81 1.25 16.50
CA TYR A 300 -8.86 1.36 17.50
C TYR A 300 -10.03 0.39 17.26
N TYR A 301 -10.18 -0.10 16.03
CA TYR A 301 -11.33 -0.94 15.65
C TYR A 301 -10.88 -2.25 15.01
N SER A 302 -11.67 -3.31 15.24
CA SER A 302 -11.52 -4.60 14.58
C SER A 302 -12.02 -4.50 13.14
N VAL A 303 -11.13 -4.12 12.22
CA VAL A 303 -11.48 -3.85 10.81
C VAL A 303 -10.78 -4.81 9.84
N HIS A 304 -10.03 -5.78 10.37
CA HIS A 304 -9.36 -6.82 9.63
C HIS A 304 -9.22 -8.07 10.50
N VAL A 305 -9.00 -9.20 9.84
CA VAL A 305 -8.69 -10.49 10.46
C VAL A 305 -7.72 -11.23 9.55
N ASN A 306 -6.81 -12.02 10.12
CA ASN A 306 -5.78 -12.73 9.38
C ASN A 306 -5.69 -14.20 9.84
N LYS A 307 -4.84 -14.98 9.18
CA LYS A 307 -4.64 -16.42 9.47
C LYS A 307 -4.40 -16.73 10.95
N HIS A 308 -3.69 -15.87 11.67
CA HIS A 308 -3.34 -16.05 13.08
C HIS A 308 -4.49 -15.62 14.02
N THR A 309 -5.14 -14.50 13.73
CA THR A 309 -6.15 -13.89 14.60
C THR A 309 -7.54 -14.51 14.41
N ALA A 310 -7.79 -15.14 13.26
CA ALA A 310 -9.07 -15.78 12.96
C ALA A 310 -9.39 -16.95 13.89
N LYS A 311 -10.65 -17.01 14.32
CA LYS A 311 -11.27 -18.18 14.92
C LYS A 311 -11.86 -19.06 13.83
N TYR A 312 -11.36 -20.29 13.76
CA TYR A 312 -11.79 -21.31 12.81
C TYR A 312 -12.90 -22.16 13.41
N ARG A 313 -13.79 -22.64 12.55
CA ARG A 313 -14.78 -23.65 12.88
C ARG A 313 -14.15 -25.05 12.94
N PRO A 314 -14.83 -26.05 13.51
CA PRO A 314 -14.30 -27.42 13.61
C PRO A 314 -13.93 -28.07 12.27
N ASP A 315 -14.54 -27.64 11.16
CA ASP A 315 -14.25 -28.12 9.80
C ASP A 315 -13.09 -27.38 9.11
N GLY A 316 -12.44 -26.44 9.82
CA GLY A 316 -11.36 -25.62 9.28
C GLY A 316 -11.82 -24.43 8.43
N SER A 317 -13.13 -24.21 8.28
CA SER A 317 -13.65 -23.00 7.65
C SER A 317 -13.61 -21.80 8.60
N VAL A 318 -13.71 -20.60 8.04
CA VAL A 318 -13.86 -19.34 8.77
C VAL A 318 -15.13 -18.63 8.36
N GLN A 319 -15.74 -17.94 9.32
CA GLN A 319 -16.82 -17.00 9.07
C GLN A 319 -16.43 -15.64 9.59
N VAL A 320 -16.43 -14.65 8.71
CA VAL A 320 -16.23 -13.24 9.02
C VAL A 320 -17.57 -12.54 8.94
N VAL A 321 -17.90 -11.76 9.97
CA VAL A 321 -19.17 -11.01 10.04
C VAL A 321 -18.87 -9.53 10.06
N VAL A 322 -19.18 -8.84 8.96
CA VAL A 322 -19.10 -7.38 8.87
C VAL A 322 -20.44 -6.79 9.31
N ALA A 323 -20.44 -6.01 10.39
CA ALA A 323 -21.64 -5.41 10.93
C ALA A 323 -21.34 -4.20 11.83
N ALA A 324 -22.30 -3.28 11.96
CA ALA A 324 -22.18 -2.10 12.81
C ALA A 324 -22.19 -2.41 14.32
N ARG A 325 -22.59 -3.61 14.73
CA ARG A 325 -22.63 -4.03 16.15
C ARG A 325 -22.11 -5.44 16.32
N ASN A 326 -21.29 -5.63 17.34
CA ASN A 326 -20.87 -6.95 17.77
C ASN A 326 -21.96 -7.61 18.64
N LYS A 327 -22.42 -8.80 18.24
CA LYS A 327 -23.32 -9.66 19.04
C LYS A 327 -22.60 -10.85 19.68
N GLY A 328 -21.28 -10.80 19.78
CA GLY A 328 -20.44 -11.92 20.21
C GLY A 328 -19.97 -12.79 19.05
N PHE A 329 -19.82 -12.22 17.84
CA PHE A 329 -19.30 -12.97 16.70
C PHE A 329 -17.79 -13.18 16.84
N ASP A 330 -17.31 -14.38 16.52
CA ASP A 330 -15.91 -14.76 16.68
C ASP A 330 -14.95 -13.89 15.85
N ASN A 331 -15.25 -13.70 14.56
CA ASN A 331 -14.48 -12.84 13.64
C ASN A 331 -15.32 -11.63 13.21
N TRP A 332 -15.69 -10.80 14.18
CA TRP A 332 -16.44 -9.57 13.91
C TRP A 332 -15.54 -8.50 13.28
N ILE A 333 -16.08 -7.85 12.25
CA ILE A 333 -15.48 -6.70 11.59
C ILE A 333 -16.43 -5.51 11.71
N ASP A 334 -15.97 -4.45 12.36
CA ASP A 334 -16.72 -3.23 12.61
C ASP A 334 -16.81 -2.38 11.33
N THR A 335 -18.00 -1.88 11.02
CA THR A 335 -18.18 -0.92 9.92
C THR A 335 -17.75 0.51 10.32
N VAL A 336 -17.52 0.76 11.61
CA VAL A 336 -17.03 2.04 12.16
C VAL A 336 -17.92 3.20 11.71
N GLY A 337 -19.23 2.98 11.70
CA GLY A 337 -20.23 3.98 11.27
C GLY A 337 -20.35 4.18 9.76
N HIS A 338 -19.66 3.41 8.94
CA HIS A 338 -19.83 3.41 7.48
C HIS A 338 -20.99 2.48 7.08
N GLU A 339 -21.73 2.86 6.04
CA GLU A 339 -22.75 2.03 5.40
C GLU A 339 -22.27 1.45 4.06
N GLU A 340 -21.19 1.99 3.49
CA GLU A 340 -20.60 1.50 2.26
C GLU A 340 -19.10 1.77 2.19
N GLY A 341 -18.40 0.99 1.37
CA GLY A 341 -16.97 1.11 1.16
C GLY A 341 -16.43 -0.02 0.30
N THR A 342 -15.13 -0.26 0.38
CA THR A 342 -14.49 -1.39 -0.30
C THR A 342 -13.98 -2.43 0.69
N MET A 343 -13.65 -3.62 0.21
CA MET A 343 -13.10 -4.70 1.02
C MET A 343 -12.07 -5.48 0.22
N CYS A 344 -11.15 -6.14 0.92
CA CYS A 344 -10.11 -6.94 0.30
C CYS A 344 -9.90 -8.24 1.07
N TRP A 345 -9.92 -9.35 0.34
CA TRP A 345 -9.43 -10.65 0.81
C TRP A 345 -8.13 -10.99 0.07
N ARG A 346 -7.18 -11.62 0.77
CA ARG A 346 -5.91 -12.08 0.19
C ARG A 346 -5.66 -13.55 0.53
N TRP A 347 -5.36 -14.35 -0.48
CA TRP A 347 -4.69 -15.63 -0.31
C TRP A 347 -3.23 -15.48 -0.73
N VAL A 348 -2.28 -15.74 0.17
CA VAL A 348 -0.84 -15.59 -0.10
C VAL A 348 -0.21 -16.96 -0.32
N ARG A 349 0.41 -17.15 -1.48
CA ARG A 349 1.04 -18.41 -1.91
C ARG A 349 0.12 -19.61 -1.73
N ALA A 350 -1.09 -19.48 -2.26
CA ALA A 350 -2.09 -20.51 -2.15
C ALA A 350 -2.03 -21.47 -3.35
N ASP A 351 -2.15 -22.77 -3.07
CA ASP A 351 -2.21 -23.80 -4.11
C ASP A 351 -3.52 -23.70 -4.92
N GLU A 352 -4.57 -23.16 -4.30
CA GLU A 352 -5.88 -22.93 -4.88
C GLU A 352 -6.42 -21.54 -4.51
N HIS A 353 -7.38 -21.03 -5.30
CA HIS A 353 -7.88 -19.66 -5.19
C HIS A 353 -9.40 -19.63 -5.00
N PRO A 354 -9.95 -20.23 -3.91
CA PRO A 354 -11.39 -20.29 -3.70
C PRO A 354 -11.97 -18.88 -3.51
N GLU A 355 -13.15 -18.65 -4.09
CA GLU A 355 -13.91 -17.41 -3.88
C GLU A 355 -14.69 -17.48 -2.56
N PRO A 356 -14.49 -16.53 -1.62
CA PRO A 356 -15.30 -16.46 -0.40
C PRO A 356 -16.79 -16.33 -0.72
N GLN A 357 -17.61 -17.16 -0.08
CA GLN A 357 -19.06 -17.11 -0.21
C GLN A 357 -19.62 -16.00 0.67
N THR A 358 -20.60 -15.27 0.15
CA THR A 358 -21.10 -14.04 0.79
C THR A 358 -22.61 -14.01 0.81
N ARG A 359 -23.19 -13.51 1.90
CA ARG A 359 -24.62 -13.22 2.00
C ARG A 359 -24.88 -12.05 2.93
N VAL A 360 -25.80 -11.19 2.55
CA VAL A 360 -26.34 -10.15 3.42
C VAL A 360 -27.54 -10.73 4.16
N VAL A 361 -27.60 -10.51 5.47
CA VAL A 361 -28.72 -10.90 6.33
C VAL A 361 -29.08 -9.80 7.30
N LYS A 362 -30.28 -9.87 7.88
CA LYS A 362 -30.59 -9.01 9.01
C LYS A 362 -29.77 -9.42 10.21
N LEU A 363 -29.26 -8.43 10.94
CA LEU A 363 -28.51 -8.65 12.15
C LEU A 363 -29.35 -9.38 13.20
N SER A 364 -30.68 -9.24 13.19
CA SER A 364 -31.61 -9.99 14.05
C SER A 364 -31.58 -11.50 13.85
N ASP A 365 -31.14 -11.96 12.67
CA ASP A 365 -31.20 -13.36 12.27
C ASP A 365 -29.88 -14.10 12.57
N LEU A 366 -28.89 -13.37 13.10
CA LEU A 366 -27.57 -13.86 13.52
C LEU A 366 -27.44 -13.93 15.04
#